data_AF-P39809-F1
#
_entry.id   AF-P39809-F1
#
_cell.length_a   1.000
_cell.length_b   1.000
_cell.length_c   1.000
_cell.angle_alpha   90.00
_cell.angle_beta   90.00
_cell.angle_gamma   90.00
#
_symmetry.space_group_name_H-M   'P 1'
#
loop_
_entity.id
_entity.type
_entity.pdbx_description
1 polymer ?
#
loop_
_entity_poly.entity_id
_entity_poly.type
_entity_poly.pdbx_seq_one_letter_code
_entity_poly.pdbx_strand_id
1 'polypeptide(L)'
;MKINQFGTQSVNPYQKNYDKQAVQKTVAQPQDKIEISSQAKEMQHASDAVTGSRQEKIAQLKAQIENGSYKVDANHIAKNMINFYKKQ
;
A
#
# COMPACT_ATOMS: atom_id res chain seq x y z
N MET A 1 6.98 -79.12 7.52
CA MET A 1 6.65 -77.71 7.81
C MET A 1 7.35 -76.84 6.79
N LYS A 2 6.61 -76.04 6.00
CA LYS A 2 7.16 -75.09 5.02
C LYS A 2 7.03 -73.69 5.63
N ILE A 3 8.16 -73.03 5.87
CA ILE A 3 8.20 -71.66 6.42
C ILE A 3 8.56 -70.72 5.27
N ASN A 4 7.59 -69.94 4.80
CA ASN A 4 7.84 -68.90 3.79
C ASN A 4 8.41 -67.66 4.47
N GLN A 5 9.58 -67.22 4.01
CA GLN A 5 10.25 -66.02 4.48
C GLN A 5 9.48 -64.79 3.96
N PHE A 6 8.80 -64.08 4.86
CA PHE A 6 8.15 -62.81 4.55
C PHE A 6 9.21 -61.74 4.26
N GLY A 7 9.08 -61.13 3.09
CA GLY A 7 10.07 -60.24 2.50
C GLY A 7 10.39 -59.04 3.38
N THR A 8 11.68 -58.80 3.56
CA THR A 8 12.21 -57.56 4.12
C THR A 8 11.85 -56.42 3.19
N GLN A 9 10.86 -55.60 3.56
CA GLN A 9 10.64 -54.31 2.92
C GLN A 9 11.91 -53.46 3.11
N SER A 10 12.66 -53.21 2.04
CA SER A 10 13.84 -52.34 2.06
C SER A 10 13.38 -50.88 2.19
N VAL A 11 12.94 -50.50 3.38
CA VAL A 11 12.60 -49.10 3.68
C VAL A 11 13.91 -48.35 3.85
N ASN A 12 14.50 -47.88 2.75
CA ASN A 12 15.71 -47.05 2.77
C ASN A 12 15.40 -45.72 3.48
N PRO A 13 15.89 -45.50 4.72
CA PRO A 13 15.57 -44.28 5.48
C PRO A 13 16.12 -43.02 4.81
N TYR A 14 17.14 -43.16 3.96
CA TYR A 14 17.78 -42.06 3.25
C TYR A 14 16.94 -41.48 2.09
N GLN A 15 16.08 -42.30 1.45
CA GLN A 15 15.23 -41.83 0.35
C GLN A 15 14.16 -40.85 0.85
N LYS A 16 13.54 -41.16 2.00
CA LYS A 16 12.55 -40.27 2.63
C LYS A 16 13.12 -38.90 3.01
N ASN A 17 14.43 -38.81 3.29
CA ASN A 17 15.07 -37.53 3.61
C ASN A 17 15.35 -36.72 2.35
N TYR A 18 15.64 -37.36 1.23
CA TYR A 18 15.87 -36.68 -0.05
C TYR A 18 14.57 -36.07 -0.60
N ASP A 19 13.45 -36.81 -0.53
CA ASP A 19 12.14 -36.31 -0.96
C ASP A 19 11.68 -35.12 -0.10
N LYS A 20 11.93 -35.15 1.22
CA LYS A 20 11.62 -34.01 2.11
C LYS A 20 12.43 -32.76 1.78
N GLN A 21 13.69 -32.90 1.38
CA GLN A 21 14.52 -31.77 0.97
C GLN A 21 14.14 -31.21 -0.40
N ALA A 22 13.68 -32.05 -1.33
CA ALA A 22 13.20 -31.62 -2.64
C ALA A 22 11.91 -30.78 -2.53
N VAL A 23 10.97 -31.19 -1.66
CA VAL A 23 9.71 -30.46 -1.43
C VAL A 23 9.93 -29.10 -0.75
N GLN A 24 10.97 -28.96 0.09
CA GLN A 24 11.29 -27.68 0.73
C GLN A 24 11.86 -26.63 -0.23
N LYS A 25 12.53 -27.04 -1.32
CA LYS A 25 13.10 -26.11 -2.31
C LYS A 25 12.07 -25.49 -3.26
N THR A 26 10.87 -26.06 -3.36
CA THR A 26 9.79 -25.56 -4.25
C THR A 26 8.85 -24.56 -3.59
N VAL A 27 9.02 -24.24 -2.30
CA VAL A 27 8.28 -23.15 -1.69
C VAL A 27 8.92 -21.84 -2.16
N ALA A 28 8.34 -21.26 -3.21
CA ALA A 28 8.72 -19.96 -3.72
C ALA A 28 8.88 -18.97 -2.56
N GLN A 29 10.06 -18.34 -2.47
CA GLN A 29 10.35 -17.35 -1.44
C GLN A 29 9.28 -16.25 -1.50
N PRO A 30 8.73 -15.82 -0.34
CA PRO A 30 7.78 -14.71 -0.33
C PRO A 30 8.43 -13.48 -0.99
N GLN A 31 7.80 -12.98 -2.05
CA GLN A 31 8.19 -11.74 -2.70
C GLN A 31 7.74 -10.55 -1.85
N ASP A 32 8.59 -9.53 -1.75
CA ASP A 32 8.20 -8.26 -1.16
C ASP A 32 7.03 -7.66 -1.94
N LYS A 33 5.95 -7.34 -1.22
CA LYS A 33 4.80 -6.60 -1.76
C LYS A 33 4.73 -5.23 -1.10
N ILE A 34 4.59 -4.20 -1.93
CA ILE A 34 4.28 -2.84 -1.49
C ILE A 34 2.77 -2.66 -1.67
N GLU A 35 2.03 -2.54 -0.57
CA GLU A 35 0.60 -2.23 -0.59
C GLU A 35 0.35 -0.88 0.10
N ILE A 36 -0.59 -0.10 -0.44
CA ILE A 36 -1.07 1.11 0.22
C ILE A 36 -1.82 0.67 1.49
N SER A 37 -1.36 1.10 2.65
CA SER A 37 -1.99 0.76 3.93
C SER A 37 -3.47 1.19 3.94
N SER A 38 -4.31 0.45 4.67
CA SER A 38 -5.72 0.81 4.87
C SER A 38 -5.87 2.24 5.38
N GLN A 39 -5.02 2.62 6.34
CA GLN A 39 -4.96 3.97 6.90
C GLN A 39 -4.67 5.04 5.84
N ALA A 40 -3.74 4.79 4.91
CA ALA A 40 -3.44 5.74 3.84
C ALA A 40 -4.64 5.91 2.87
N LYS A 41 -5.38 4.83 2.58
CA LYS A 41 -6.62 4.91 1.79
C LYS A 41 -7.70 5.70 2.52
N GLU A 42 -7.87 5.48 3.81
CA GLU A 42 -8.81 6.25 4.63
C GLU A 42 -8.48 7.75 4.65
N MET A 43 -7.19 8.11 4.77
CA MET A 43 -6.75 9.51 4.70
C MET A 43 -6.99 10.15 3.32
N GLN A 44 -6.87 9.37 2.24
CA GLN A 44 -7.21 9.83 0.90
C GLN A 44 -8.71 10.16 0.81
N HIS A 45 -9.58 9.28 1.30
CA HIS A 45 -11.03 9.52 1.31
C HIS A 45 -11.44 10.66 2.23
N ALA A 46 -10.73 10.89 3.34
CA ALA A 46 -10.95 12.08 4.18
C ALA A 46 -10.73 13.39 3.41
N SER A 47 -9.85 13.38 2.39
CA SER A 47 -9.63 14.53 1.50
C SER A 47 -10.83 14.77 0.58
N ASP A 48 -11.58 13.73 0.22
CA ASP A 48 -12.79 13.85 -0.59
C ASP A 48 -13.91 14.60 0.15
N ALA A 49 -13.98 14.51 1.49
CA ALA A 49 -14.95 15.26 2.30
C ALA A 49 -14.75 16.79 2.20
N VAL A 50 -13.54 17.26 1.86
CA VAL A 50 -13.20 18.68 1.71
C VAL A 50 -13.63 19.22 0.32
N THR A 51 -14.03 18.36 -0.61
CA THR A 51 -14.35 18.76 -2.00
C THR A 51 -15.52 19.73 -2.10
N GLY A 52 -16.56 19.57 -1.27
CA GLY A 52 -17.75 20.44 -1.29
C GLY A 52 -17.41 21.89 -0.94
N SER A 53 -16.73 22.12 0.19
CA SER A 53 -16.30 23.47 0.60
C SER A 53 -15.30 24.08 -0.37
N ARG A 54 -14.48 23.24 -1.03
CA ARG A 54 -13.56 23.66 -2.08
C ARG A 54 -14.31 24.15 -3.32
N GLN A 55 -15.41 23.51 -3.71
CA GLN A 55 -16.18 23.92 -4.88
C GLN A 55 -16.83 25.29 -4.70
N GLU A 56 -17.43 25.56 -3.53
CA GLU A 56 -17.98 26.87 -3.19
C GLU A 56 -16.91 27.96 -3.21
N LYS A 57 -15.76 27.70 -2.58
CA LYS A 57 -14.61 28.62 -2.58
C LYS A 57 -14.12 28.91 -4.01
N ILE A 58 -14.07 27.90 -4.87
CA ILE A 58 -13.67 28.08 -6.28
C ILE A 58 -14.70 28.96 -7.01
N ALA A 59 -16.00 28.73 -6.82
CA ALA A 59 -17.04 29.55 -7.45
C ALA A 59 -16.96 31.02 -7.02
N GLN A 60 -16.75 31.28 -5.72
CA GLN A 60 -16.55 32.64 -5.19
C GLN A 60 -15.31 33.32 -5.79
N LEU A 61 -14.18 32.61 -5.88
CA LEU A 61 -12.95 33.14 -6.47
C LEU A 61 -13.13 33.44 -7.96
N LYS A 62 -13.82 32.57 -8.72
CA LYS A 62 -14.13 32.83 -10.13
C LYS A 62 -14.96 34.09 -10.31
N ALA A 63 -16.02 34.25 -9.52
CA ALA A 63 -16.84 35.46 -9.57
C ALA A 63 -16.04 36.74 -9.28
N GLN A 64 -15.12 36.70 -8.30
CA GLN A 64 -14.23 37.83 -7.97
C GLN A 64 -13.24 38.16 -9.11
N ILE A 65 -12.77 37.15 -9.84
CA ILE A 65 -11.88 37.34 -10.98
C ILE A 65 -12.66 37.92 -12.16
N GLU A 66 -13.83 37.37 -12.48
CA GLU A 66 -14.69 37.82 -13.58
C GLU A 66 -15.16 39.27 -13.41
N ASN A 67 -15.49 39.70 -12.19
CA ASN A 67 -15.91 41.07 -11.90
C ASN A 67 -14.74 42.03 -11.58
N GLY A 68 -13.49 41.56 -11.63
CA GLY A 68 -12.29 42.37 -11.38
C GLY A 68 -12.06 42.79 -9.92
N SER A 69 -12.81 42.23 -8.96
CA SER A 69 -12.63 42.53 -7.53
C SER A 69 -11.55 41.67 -6.84
N TYR A 70 -11.01 40.66 -7.51
CA TYR A 70 -9.96 39.82 -6.95
C TYR A 70 -8.65 40.60 -6.78
N LYS A 71 -8.20 40.74 -5.54
CA LYS A 71 -6.94 41.40 -5.19
C LYS A 71 -5.92 40.37 -4.72
N VAL A 72 -4.77 40.35 -5.39
CA VAL A 72 -3.64 39.52 -4.97
C VAL A 72 -2.99 40.13 -3.73
N ASP A 73 -3.04 39.40 -2.61
CA ASP A 73 -2.37 39.78 -1.37
C ASP A 73 -1.01 39.09 -1.25
N ALA A 74 0.06 39.85 -1.49
CA ALA A 74 1.44 39.36 -1.40
C ALA A 74 1.82 38.88 0.00
N ASN A 75 1.31 39.51 1.07
CA ASN A 75 1.57 39.08 2.44
C ASN A 75 0.89 37.73 2.72
N HIS A 76 -0.32 37.55 2.20
CA HIS A 76 -1.04 36.29 2.32
C HIS A 76 -0.31 35.16 1.58
N ILE A 77 0.20 35.43 0.38
CA ILE A 77 1.01 34.45 -0.38
C ILE A 77 2.26 34.06 0.40
N ALA A 78 3.04 35.03 0.87
CA ALA A 78 4.26 34.78 1.63
C ALA A 78 3.97 33.97 2.91
N LYS A 79 2.91 34.33 3.64
CA LYS A 79 2.45 33.58 4.82
C LYS A 79 2.08 32.14 4.48
N ASN A 80 1.37 31.91 3.38
CA ASN A 80 0.99 30.56 2.95
C ASN A 80 2.20 29.72 2.54
N MET A 81 3.18 30.31 1.85
CA MET A 81 4.43 29.63 1.53
C MET A 81 5.19 29.23 2.80
N ILE A 82 5.39 30.18 3.73
CA ILE A 82 6.05 29.90 5.01
C ILE A 82 5.31 28.80 5.77
N ASN A 83 3.98 28.86 5.85
CA ASN A 83 3.18 27.85 6.54
C ASN A 83 3.27 26.48 5.90
N PHE A 84 3.35 26.40 4.57
CA PHE A 84 3.47 25.12 3.86
C PHE A 84 4.82 24.45 4.16
N TYR A 85 5.92 25.21 4.10
CA TYR A 85 7.25 24.67 4.33
C TYR A 85 7.60 24.47 5.81
N LYS A 86 7.00 25.21 6.73
CA LYS A 86 7.18 25.01 8.18
C LYS A 86 6.37 23.84 8.77
N LYS A 87 5.36 23.34 8.05
CA LYS A 87 4.50 22.23 8.50
C LYS A 87 5.03 20.85 8.09
N GLN A 88 6.12 20.79 7.32
CA GLN A 88 6.89 19.56 7.07
C GLN A 88 7.89 19.36 8.20
#